data_AF-A0AAV5SQ92-F1
#
_entry.id   AF-A0AAV5SQ92-F1
#
_cell.length_a   1.000
_cell.length_b   1.000
_cell.length_c   1.000
_cell.angle_alpha   90.00
_cell.angle_beta   90.00
_cell.angle_gamma   90.00
#
_symmetry.space_group_name_H-M   'P 1'
#
loop_
_entity.id
_entity.type
_entity.pdbx_description
1 polymer ?
#
loop_
_entity_poly.entity_id
_entity_poly.type
_entity_poly.pdbx_seq_one_letter_code
_entity_poly.pdbx_strand_id
1 'polypeptide(L)'
;LPSPVVAHPSSLFLMSSNPLHVIINQSDTPLIRRILIRNPTNIDFVVKILAAKRVIDVDVTRFLLKGNTFATINLTVNTNEMGIFEMGFPKIDVFARPFSNANQNSLREWVANDGMETEKQHVASLKLRMSKEYSARDTIIDLPGGAQSVEALEWGQKNGGPLDGDTHTATRFDADTVTATPFDAVDTKMFGTKEGQTNQGWNVMADWIKPMVN
;
A
#
# COMPACT_ATOMS: atom_id res chain seq x y z
N LEU A 1 -41.27 41.72 0.00
CA LEU A 1 -41.10 40.33 0.48
C LEU A 1 -39.86 39.75 -0.19
N PRO A 2 -38.75 39.50 0.51
CA PRO A 2 -37.58 38.89 -0.10
C PRO A 2 -37.77 37.37 -0.19
N SER A 3 -37.37 36.80 -1.32
CA SER A 3 -37.42 35.36 -1.63
C SER A 3 -36.49 34.56 -0.72
N PRO A 4 -36.82 33.30 -0.37
CA PRO A 4 -35.92 32.46 0.43
C PRO A 4 -34.73 32.04 -0.42
N VAL A 5 -33.52 32.31 0.09
CA VAL A 5 -32.26 31.78 -0.44
C VAL A 5 -32.27 30.27 -0.17
N VAL A 6 -32.35 29.48 -1.24
CA VAL A 6 -32.19 28.02 -1.17
C VAL A 6 -30.72 27.75 -0.85
N ALA A 7 -30.44 27.37 0.40
CA ALA A 7 -29.14 26.88 0.79
C ALA A 7 -28.93 25.52 0.12
N HIS A 8 -28.11 25.49 -0.93
CA HIS A 8 -27.53 24.24 -1.40
C HIS A 8 -26.59 23.71 -0.30
N PRO A 9 -26.80 22.49 0.23
CA PRO A 9 -25.77 21.85 1.01
C PRO A 9 -24.69 21.43 0.01
N SER A 10 -23.73 22.32 -0.22
CA SER A 10 -22.41 21.92 -0.70
C SER A 10 -21.86 21.01 0.38
N SER A 11 -22.08 19.70 0.24
CA SER A 11 -21.42 18.69 1.05
C SER A 11 -19.93 18.79 0.74
N LEU A 12 -19.27 19.69 1.47
CA LEU A 12 -17.85 19.66 1.67
C LEU A 12 -17.57 18.24 2.17
N PHE A 13 -17.03 17.40 1.29
CA PHE A 13 -16.31 16.20 1.68
C PHE A 13 -15.13 16.70 2.50
N LEU A 14 -15.37 17.01 3.78
CA LEU A 14 -14.32 17.00 4.77
C LEU A 14 -13.86 15.55 4.74
N MET A 15 -12.74 15.28 4.07
CA MET A 15 -12.00 14.04 4.30
C MET A 15 -11.56 14.09 5.76
N SER A 16 -12.44 13.68 6.65
CA SER A 16 -12.12 13.39 8.03
C SER A 16 -10.95 12.42 7.98
N SER A 17 -9.78 12.86 8.43
CA SER A 17 -8.64 11.97 8.54
C SER A 17 -9.04 10.78 9.41
N ASN A 18 -8.65 9.58 8.99
CA ASN A 18 -8.91 8.38 9.77
C ASN A 18 -8.27 8.52 11.17
N PRO A 19 -8.90 7.96 12.21
CA PRO A 19 -8.32 8.00 13.55
C PRO A 19 -6.93 7.35 13.56
N LEU A 20 -6.08 7.79 14.49
CA LEU A 20 -4.73 7.23 14.69
C LEU A 20 -4.67 6.24 15.85
N HIS A 21 -5.72 6.21 16.68
CA HIS A 21 -5.71 5.47 17.93
C HIS A 21 -7.01 4.73 18.19
N VAL A 22 -6.89 3.50 18.70
CA VAL A 22 -7.96 2.82 19.42
C VAL A 22 -7.67 3.02 20.91
N ILE A 23 -8.54 3.75 21.59
CA ILE A 23 -8.42 3.97 23.03
C ILE A 23 -9.02 2.76 23.73
N ILE A 24 -8.27 2.15 24.63
CA ILE A 24 -8.73 1.06 25.50
C ILE A 24 -8.48 1.41 26.96
N ASN A 25 -9.26 0.81 27.85
CA ASN A 25 -9.03 0.90 29.28
C ASN A 25 -8.19 -0.30 29.72
N GLN A 26 -7.43 -0.15 30.80
CA GLN A 26 -6.76 -1.30 31.40
C GLN A 26 -7.82 -2.25 31.98
N SER A 27 -7.64 -3.56 31.73
CA SER A 27 -8.51 -4.61 32.24
C SER A 27 -7.69 -5.87 32.48
N ASP A 28 -8.11 -6.69 33.44
CA ASP A 28 -7.52 -8.02 33.68
C ASP A 28 -8.11 -9.07 32.73
N THR A 29 -9.22 -8.75 32.06
CA THR A 29 -9.92 -9.61 31.10
C THR A 29 -9.80 -9.06 29.68
N PRO A 30 -9.77 -9.92 28.64
CA PRO A 30 -9.77 -9.46 27.25
C PRO A 30 -10.93 -8.51 26.94
N LEU A 31 -10.62 -7.39 26.29
CA LEU A 31 -11.60 -6.36 25.93
C LEU A 31 -12.06 -6.53 24.48
N ILE A 32 -13.37 -6.45 24.28
CA ILE A 32 -13.95 -6.49 22.94
C ILE A 32 -14.18 -5.05 22.45
N ARG A 33 -13.62 -4.73 21.28
CA ARG A 33 -13.80 -3.46 20.56
C ARG A 33 -14.25 -3.73 19.13
N ARG A 34 -14.71 -2.68 18.44
CA ARG A 34 -15.12 -2.79 17.04
C ARG A 34 -14.49 -1.72 16.18
N ILE A 35 -14.10 -2.11 14.97
CA ILE A 35 -13.79 -1.18 13.89
C ILE A 35 -14.94 -1.23 12.89
N LEU A 36 -15.50 -0.08 12.55
CA LEU A 36 -16.43 0.07 11.44
C LEU A 36 -15.66 0.63 10.24
N ILE A 37 -15.47 -0.20 9.22
CA ILE A 37 -14.83 0.21 7.97
C ILE A 37 -15.96 0.58 7.00
N ARG A 38 -16.07 1.87 6.66
CA ARG A 38 -17.06 2.38 5.74
C ARG A 38 -16.45 2.64 4.37
N ASN A 39 -17.21 2.36 3.34
CA ASN A 39 -16.87 2.71 1.97
C ASN A 39 -17.88 3.74 1.45
N PRO A 40 -17.60 5.04 1.62
CA PRO A 40 -18.46 6.10 1.10
C PRO A 40 -18.35 6.28 -0.42
N THR A 41 -17.50 5.50 -1.10
CA THR A 41 -17.29 5.60 -2.54
C THR A 41 -18.19 4.63 -3.31
N ASN A 42 -18.28 4.82 -4.63
CA ASN A 42 -18.94 3.89 -5.54
C ASN A 42 -18.01 2.76 -6.05
N ILE A 43 -16.80 2.65 -5.50
CA ILE A 43 -15.79 1.67 -5.94
C ILE A 43 -15.76 0.55 -4.91
N ASP A 44 -15.76 -0.70 -5.37
CA ASP A 44 -15.56 -1.85 -4.50
C ASP A 44 -14.08 -1.92 -4.07
N PHE A 45 -13.82 -2.26 -2.81
CA PHE A 45 -12.45 -2.40 -2.29
C PHE A 45 -12.21 -3.79 -1.72
N VAL A 46 -11.08 -4.40 -2.05
CA VAL A 46 -10.56 -5.53 -1.29
C VAL A 46 -9.77 -4.97 -0.11
N VAL A 47 -10.18 -5.34 1.10
CA VAL A 47 -9.60 -4.85 2.35
C VAL A 47 -8.77 -5.96 2.98
N LYS A 48 -7.61 -5.58 3.52
CA LYS A 48 -6.71 -6.44 4.28
C LYS A 48 -6.32 -5.74 5.59
N ILE A 49 -6.45 -6.45 6.71
CA ILE A 49 -6.16 -5.96 8.05
C ILE A 49 -5.02 -6.79 8.62
N LEU A 50 -3.95 -6.11 9.00
CA LEU A 50 -2.81 -6.69 9.69
C LEU A 50 -2.76 -6.14 11.10
N ALA A 51 -2.66 -7.01 12.10
CA ALA A 51 -2.61 -6.61 13.50
C ALA A 51 -1.46 -7.32 14.24
N ALA A 52 -1.00 -6.71 15.32
CA ALA A 52 -0.06 -7.33 16.24
C ALA A 52 -0.70 -8.53 16.97
N LYS A 53 -0.55 -9.73 16.39
CA LYS A 53 -1.25 -10.98 16.75
C LYS A 53 -1.17 -11.41 18.22
N ARG A 54 -0.21 -10.92 19.00
CA ARG A 54 -0.10 -11.24 20.44
C ARG A 54 -1.11 -10.46 21.27
N VAL A 55 -1.26 -9.17 20.99
CA VAL A 55 -2.10 -8.27 21.79
C VAL A 55 -3.51 -8.15 21.23
N ILE A 56 -3.66 -8.32 19.91
CA ILE A 56 -4.89 -8.01 19.17
C ILE A 56 -5.25 -9.22 18.33
N ASP A 57 -6.42 -9.77 18.61
CA ASP A 57 -7.08 -10.73 17.75
C ASP A 57 -8.19 -10.04 16.93
N VAL A 58 -8.26 -10.38 15.65
CA VAL A 58 -9.15 -9.76 14.66
C VAL A 58 -9.98 -10.86 14.00
N ASP A 59 -11.30 -10.77 14.12
CA ASP A 59 -12.19 -11.83 13.63
C ASP A 59 -12.17 -12.01 12.11
N VAL A 60 -12.09 -10.91 11.36
CA VAL A 60 -12.05 -10.90 9.90
C VAL A 60 -10.91 -9.99 9.42
N THR A 61 -9.92 -10.59 8.76
CA THR A 61 -8.71 -9.89 8.30
C THR A 61 -8.70 -9.57 6.82
N ARG A 62 -9.53 -10.24 6.00
CA ARG A 62 -9.52 -10.11 4.54
C ARG A 62 -10.94 -10.22 4.01
N PHE A 63 -11.42 -9.22 3.28
CA PHE A 63 -12.79 -9.21 2.75
C PHE A 63 -12.96 -8.22 1.60
N LEU A 64 -14.05 -8.38 0.84
CA LEU A 64 -14.49 -7.43 -0.18
C LEU A 64 -15.54 -6.50 0.44
N LEU A 65 -15.33 -5.19 0.34
CA LEU A 65 -16.26 -4.17 0.77
C LEU A 65 -16.86 -3.46 -0.44
N LYS A 66 -18.19 -3.54 -0.58
CA LYS A 66 -18.92 -2.95 -1.71
C LYS A 66 -19.02 -1.43 -1.59
N GLY A 67 -19.15 -0.75 -2.73
CA GLY A 67 -19.44 0.69 -2.77
C GLY A 67 -20.68 1.05 -1.93
N ASN A 68 -20.63 2.17 -1.22
CA ASN A 68 -21.69 2.67 -0.32
C ASN A 68 -22.12 1.70 0.79
N THR A 69 -21.23 0.80 1.22
CA THR A 69 -21.49 -0.14 2.32
C THR A 69 -20.48 0.01 3.46
N PHE A 70 -20.69 -0.72 4.56
CA PHE A 70 -19.76 -0.78 5.68
C PHE A 70 -19.64 -2.21 6.21
N ALA A 71 -18.49 -2.50 6.82
CA ALA A 71 -18.22 -3.74 7.53
C ALA A 71 -17.92 -3.45 9.00
N THR A 72 -18.38 -4.32 9.89
CA THR A 72 -18.06 -4.28 11.32
C THR A 72 -17.08 -5.41 11.62
N ILE A 73 -15.92 -5.06 12.16
CA ILE A 73 -14.84 -5.99 12.51
C ILE A 73 -14.69 -6.00 14.02
N ASN A 74 -14.76 -7.17 14.65
CA ASN A 74 -14.54 -7.28 16.09
C ASN A 74 -13.05 -7.46 16.38
N LEU A 75 -12.61 -6.76 17.42
CA LEU A 75 -11.28 -6.85 17.97
C LEU A 75 -11.37 -7.42 19.37
N THR A 76 -10.56 -8.42 19.68
CA THR A 76 -10.32 -8.88 21.04
C THR A 76 -8.93 -8.45 21.46
N VAL A 77 -8.85 -7.62 22.49
CA VAL A 77 -7.60 -7.02 22.96
C VAL A 77 -7.20 -7.63 24.29
N ASN A 78 -6.04 -8.27 24.34
CA ASN A 78 -5.46 -8.79 25.56
C ASN A 78 -4.49 -7.76 26.17
N THR A 79 -5.00 -6.96 27.11
CA THR A 79 -4.24 -5.93 27.81
C THR A 79 -3.09 -6.47 28.65
N ASN A 80 -3.13 -7.73 29.07
CA ASN A 80 -2.06 -8.36 29.85
C ASN A 80 -0.81 -8.65 29.02
N GLU A 81 -0.99 -8.85 27.70
CA GLU A 81 0.11 -9.07 26.76
C GLU A 81 0.70 -7.75 26.22
N MET A 82 0.08 -6.62 26.55
CA MET A 82 0.57 -5.30 26.18
C MET A 82 1.75 -4.94 27.09
N GLY A 83 2.97 -5.18 26.63
CA GLY A 83 4.17 -4.91 27.41
C GLY A 83 4.27 -3.44 27.83
N ILE A 84 4.70 -3.20 29.07
CA ILE A 84 4.82 -1.86 29.67
C ILE A 84 5.93 -1.02 29.00
N PHE A 85 6.88 -1.71 28.33
CA PHE A 85 8.12 -1.14 27.79
C PHE A 85 8.33 -1.43 26.29
N GLU A 86 7.31 -1.89 25.58
CA GLU A 86 7.46 -2.14 24.13
C GLU A 86 7.72 -0.81 23.41
N MET A 87 8.86 -0.72 22.70
CA MET A 87 9.28 0.47 21.93
C MET A 87 8.29 0.86 20.81
N GLY A 88 7.24 0.07 20.58
CA GLY A 88 6.15 0.41 19.67
C GLY A 88 4.82 -0.03 20.27
N PHE A 89 3.84 0.87 20.26
CA PHE A 89 2.46 0.52 20.60
C PHE A 89 1.94 -0.55 19.62
N PRO A 90 1.27 -1.61 20.10
CA PRO A 90 0.57 -2.55 19.23
C PRO A 90 -0.33 -1.80 18.26
N LYS A 91 -0.32 -2.20 16.99
CA LYS A 91 -1.03 -1.49 15.93
C LYS A 91 -1.86 -2.42 15.06
N ILE A 92 -2.85 -1.81 14.41
CA ILE A 92 -3.71 -2.39 13.39
C ILE A 92 -3.50 -1.56 12.13
N ASP A 93 -2.92 -2.16 11.10
CA ASP A 93 -2.75 -1.56 9.79
C ASP A 93 -3.86 -2.05 8.86
N VAL A 94 -4.57 -1.12 8.25
CA VAL A 94 -5.64 -1.40 7.28
C VAL A 94 -5.15 -1.01 5.90
N PHE A 95 -5.26 -1.95 4.97
CA PHE A 95 -4.92 -1.77 3.57
C PHE A 95 -6.14 -1.99 2.70
N ALA A 96 -6.20 -1.29 1.58
CA ALA A 96 -7.26 -1.45 0.60
C ALA A 96 -6.72 -1.31 -0.83
N ARG A 97 -7.29 -2.10 -1.73
CA ARG A 97 -7.07 -1.98 -3.19
C ARG A 97 -8.42 -1.94 -3.90
N PRO A 98 -8.61 -1.07 -4.90
CA PRO A 98 -9.84 -1.05 -5.67
C PRO A 98 -10.02 -2.38 -6.43
N PHE A 99 -11.24 -2.90 -6.42
CA PHE A 99 -11.60 -4.14 -7.12
C PHE A 99 -12.12 -3.83 -8.52
N SER A 100 -11.61 -4.56 -9.50
CA SER A 100 -12.13 -4.61 -10.86
C SER A 100 -11.94 -6.02 -11.43
N ASN A 101 -12.68 -6.34 -12.49
CA ASN A 101 -12.46 -7.62 -13.18
C ASN A 101 -11.06 -7.72 -13.81
N ALA A 102 -10.46 -6.57 -14.15
CA ALA A 102 -9.17 -6.53 -14.82
C ALA A 102 -7.98 -6.82 -13.88
N ASN A 103 -8.09 -6.49 -12.58
CA ASN A 103 -7.03 -6.73 -11.58
C ASN A 103 -7.29 -7.94 -10.66
N GLN A 104 -8.31 -8.77 -10.94
CA GLN A 104 -8.70 -9.89 -10.08
C GLN A 104 -7.56 -10.87 -9.77
N ASN A 105 -6.69 -11.16 -10.75
CA ASN A 105 -5.55 -12.08 -10.54
C ASN A 105 -4.49 -11.48 -9.61
N SER A 106 -4.13 -10.21 -9.80
CA SER A 106 -3.15 -9.54 -8.93
C SER A 106 -3.70 -9.30 -7.52
N LEU A 107 -5.01 -9.08 -7.39
CA LEU A 107 -5.68 -9.02 -6.09
C LEU A 107 -5.66 -10.36 -5.37
N ARG A 108 -5.89 -11.48 -6.08
CA ARG A 108 -5.85 -12.82 -5.48
C ARG A 108 -4.50 -13.11 -4.85
N GLU A 109 -3.42 -12.80 -5.55
CA GLU A 109 -2.05 -12.98 -5.06
C GLU A 109 -1.76 -12.08 -3.84
N TRP A 110 -2.16 -10.81 -3.92
CA TRP A 110 -1.99 -9.86 -2.83
C TRP A 110 -2.77 -10.23 -1.55
N VAL A 111 -3.99 -10.76 -1.70
CA VAL A 111 -4.79 -11.25 -0.56
C VAL A 111 -4.16 -12.50 0.06
N ALA A 112 -3.57 -13.38 -0.75
CA ALA A 112 -2.98 -14.63 -0.28
C ALA A 112 -1.69 -14.41 0.54
N ASN A 113 -0.86 -13.45 0.11
CA ASN A 113 0.50 -13.26 0.63
C ASN A 113 0.61 -12.02 1.53
N ASP A 114 1.01 -12.20 2.79
CA ASP A 114 1.39 -11.10 3.68
C ASP A 114 2.79 -10.58 3.32
N GLY A 115 3.03 -9.27 3.44
CA GLY A 115 4.28 -8.59 3.07
C GLY A 115 4.28 -7.99 1.67
N MET A 116 3.19 -8.15 0.91
CA MET A 116 3.00 -7.55 -0.42
C MET A 116 2.29 -6.18 -0.37
N GLU A 117 2.02 -5.69 0.83
CA GLU A 117 1.39 -4.39 1.06
C GLU A 117 2.36 -3.25 0.79
N THR A 118 1.86 -2.20 0.14
CA THR A 118 2.65 -0.98 -0.14
C THR A 118 2.02 0.23 0.52
N GLU A 119 2.80 1.29 0.69
CA GLU A 119 2.32 2.56 1.26
C GLU A 119 1.13 3.13 0.46
N LYS A 120 1.10 2.93 -0.86
CA LYS A 120 -0.02 3.35 -1.73
C LYS A 120 -1.33 2.64 -1.42
N GLN A 121 -1.28 1.48 -0.76
CA GLN A 121 -2.47 0.69 -0.41
C GLN A 121 -2.89 0.94 1.04
N HIS A 122 -2.14 1.74 1.79
CA HIS A 122 -2.32 1.91 3.22
C HIS A 122 -3.43 2.93 3.52
N VAL A 123 -4.51 2.46 4.14
CA VAL A 123 -5.69 3.26 4.49
C VAL A 123 -5.47 4.03 5.79
N ALA A 124 -5.05 3.32 6.83
CA ALA A 124 -4.88 3.84 8.18
C ALA A 124 -4.04 2.88 9.05
N SER A 125 -3.32 3.46 10.02
CA SER A 125 -2.61 2.73 11.06
C SER A 125 -3.16 3.16 12.42
N LEU A 126 -3.80 2.24 13.13
CA LEU A 126 -4.38 2.47 14.43
C LEU A 126 -3.48 1.92 15.52
N LYS A 127 -2.91 2.79 16.35
CA LYS A 127 -2.13 2.40 17.53
C LYS A 127 -3.05 2.21 18.73
N LEU A 128 -2.93 1.09 19.43
CA LEU A 128 -3.63 0.93 20.70
C LEU A 128 -3.01 1.83 21.75
N ARG A 129 -3.85 2.61 22.40
CA ARG A 129 -3.47 3.52 23.48
C ARG A 129 -4.30 3.19 24.71
N MET A 130 -3.62 2.87 25.80
CA MET A 130 -4.28 2.74 27.10
C MET A 130 -4.61 4.12 27.67
N SER A 131 -5.83 4.27 28.19
CA SER A 131 -6.28 5.46 28.90
C SER A 131 -7.06 5.06 30.16
N LYS A 132 -7.14 5.98 31.12
CA LYS A 132 -8.01 5.87 32.30
C LYS A 132 -9.39 6.51 32.08
N GLU A 133 -9.56 7.18 30.95
CA GLU A 133 -10.76 7.97 30.62
C GLU A 133 -11.77 7.13 29.82
N TYR A 134 -12.77 7.81 29.26
CA TYR A 134 -13.74 7.18 28.36
C TYR A 134 -13.04 6.55 27.15
N SER A 135 -13.41 5.30 26.86
CA SER A 135 -12.91 4.54 25.73
C SER A 135 -14.07 4.12 24.85
N ALA A 136 -14.11 4.67 23.63
CA ALA A 136 -15.14 4.40 22.66
C ALA A 136 -15.17 2.90 22.28
N ARG A 137 -16.36 2.31 22.23
CA ARG A 137 -16.53 0.91 21.81
C ARG A 137 -16.17 0.70 20.34
N ASP A 138 -16.52 1.69 19.53
CA ASP A 138 -16.48 1.65 18.08
C ASP A 138 -15.51 2.71 17.55
N THR A 139 -14.63 2.30 16.64
CA THR A 139 -13.71 3.17 15.90
C THR A 139 -14.09 3.13 14.42
N ILE A 140 -14.24 4.29 13.78
CA ILE A 140 -14.69 4.37 12.38
C ILE A 140 -13.49 4.67 11.48
N ILE A 141 -13.37 3.93 10.38
CA ILE A 141 -12.39 4.14 9.31
C ILE A 141 -13.15 4.29 7.99
N ASP A 142 -12.80 5.30 7.21
CA ASP A 142 -13.34 5.53 5.88
C ASP A 142 -12.33 5.11 4.79
N LEU A 143 -12.82 4.41 3.77
CA LEU A 143 -12.08 4.11 2.55
C LEU A 143 -12.22 5.23 1.51
N PRO A 144 -11.18 5.49 0.68
CA PRO A 144 -9.90 4.80 0.65
C PRO A 144 -8.93 5.27 1.75
N GLY A 145 -9.28 6.30 2.52
CA GLY A 145 -8.39 6.88 3.54
C GLY A 145 -7.10 7.41 2.90
N GLY A 146 -5.95 6.94 3.39
CA GLY A 146 -4.65 7.22 2.78
C GLY A 146 -4.32 6.40 1.52
N ALA A 147 -5.15 5.41 1.17
CA ALA A 147 -4.86 4.52 0.04
C ALA A 147 -5.24 5.16 -1.30
N GLN A 148 -4.61 4.66 -2.36
CA GLN A 148 -4.90 5.04 -3.73
C GLN A 148 -6.16 4.32 -4.22
N SER A 149 -7.13 5.08 -4.73
CA SER A 149 -8.40 4.57 -5.25
C SER A 149 -8.35 4.09 -6.72
N VAL A 150 -7.21 4.31 -7.39
CA VAL A 150 -7.03 4.00 -8.82
C VAL A 150 -5.79 3.15 -9.00
N GLU A 151 -5.90 2.05 -9.75
CA GLU A 151 -4.77 1.21 -10.13
C GLU A 151 -4.48 1.29 -11.63
N ALA A 152 -3.20 1.28 -11.97
CA ALA A 152 -2.78 1.13 -13.35
C ALA A 152 -3.16 -0.28 -13.81
N LEU A 153 -3.96 -0.35 -14.87
CA LEU A 153 -4.35 -1.60 -15.51
C LEU A 153 -3.56 -1.74 -16.80
N GLU A 154 -2.91 -2.89 -16.99
CA GLU A 154 -2.21 -3.27 -18.22
C GLU A 154 -3.19 -3.66 -19.34
N TRP A 155 -4.22 -2.84 -19.56
CA TRP A 155 -5.25 -3.10 -20.57
C TRP A 155 -4.66 -3.27 -21.96
N GLY A 156 -3.65 -2.45 -22.30
CA GLY A 156 -3.00 -2.44 -23.61
C GLY A 156 -2.16 -3.69 -23.91
N GLN A 157 -1.52 -4.31 -22.92
CA GLN A 157 -0.66 -5.48 -23.15
C GLN A 157 -1.43 -6.81 -23.13
N LYS A 158 -2.46 -6.91 -22.29
CA LYS A 158 -3.11 -8.20 -22.02
C LYS A 158 -4.26 -8.55 -22.96
N ASN A 159 -4.95 -7.54 -23.50
CA ASN A 159 -6.16 -7.74 -24.30
C ASN A 159 -5.95 -7.55 -25.80
N GLY A 160 -4.71 -7.40 -26.27
CA GLY A 160 -4.44 -7.15 -27.68
C GLY A 160 -5.26 -5.98 -28.23
N GLY A 161 -5.63 -5.02 -27.35
CA GLY A 161 -6.09 -3.72 -27.82
C GLY A 161 -5.03 -3.24 -28.79
N PRO A 162 -5.41 -2.67 -29.95
CA PRO A 162 -4.42 -2.30 -30.94
C PRO A 162 -3.34 -1.53 -30.20
N LEU A 163 -2.17 -2.15 -30.03
CA LEU A 163 -0.93 -1.45 -29.77
C LEU A 163 -1.03 -0.32 -30.75
N ASP A 164 -1.07 0.90 -30.23
CA ASP A 164 -1.22 2.09 -31.03
C ASP A 164 -0.24 1.99 -32.19
N GLY A 165 -0.73 1.46 -33.31
CA GLY A 165 0.07 1.10 -34.47
C GLY A 165 0.36 2.35 -35.28
N ASP A 166 -0.17 3.47 -34.80
CA ASP A 166 -0.11 4.80 -35.37
C ASP A 166 0.78 5.74 -34.52
N THR A 167 1.35 5.27 -33.39
CA THR A 167 2.51 5.93 -32.78
C THR A 167 3.78 5.61 -33.57
N HIS A 168 3.89 6.25 -34.74
CA HIS A 168 5.14 6.31 -35.51
C HIS A 168 6.31 6.97 -34.74
N THR A 169 6.04 7.56 -33.57
CA THR A 169 7.03 8.25 -32.71
C THR A 169 7.50 7.44 -31.50
N ALA A 170 6.88 6.29 -31.21
CA ALA A 170 7.28 5.43 -30.08
C ALA A 170 8.07 4.20 -30.58
N THR A 171 9.20 4.43 -31.23
CA THR A 171 10.20 3.38 -31.42
C THR A 171 10.77 2.96 -30.07
N ARG A 172 11.08 1.65 -29.91
CA ARG A 172 11.90 1.19 -28.77
C ARG A 172 13.18 2.04 -28.76
N PHE A 173 13.61 2.51 -27.59
CA PHE A 173 14.88 3.26 -27.46
C PHE A 173 16.04 2.53 -28.16
N ASP A 174 16.00 1.20 -28.15
CA ASP A 174 16.97 0.30 -28.78
C ASP A 174 16.96 0.35 -30.32
N ALA A 175 15.84 0.78 -30.93
CA ALA A 175 15.66 0.86 -32.39
C ALA A 175 16.14 2.19 -33.00
N ASP A 176 16.46 3.20 -32.17
CA ASP A 176 16.94 4.51 -32.62
C ASP A 176 18.47 4.65 -32.58
N THR A 177 19.19 3.52 -32.70
CA THR A 177 20.65 3.50 -32.86
C THR A 177 21.10 3.52 -34.33
N VAL A 178 20.17 3.65 -35.28
CA VAL A 178 20.46 3.68 -36.73
C VAL A 178 21.12 5.00 -37.18
N THR A 179 21.07 6.05 -36.35
CA THR A 179 21.81 7.31 -36.61
C THR A 179 23.24 7.31 -36.08
N ALA A 180 23.66 6.27 -35.35
CA ALA A 180 25.07 6.12 -34.97
C ALA A 180 25.87 5.68 -36.21
N THR A 181 26.65 6.60 -36.76
CA THR A 181 27.67 6.26 -37.76
C THR A 181 28.59 5.20 -37.16
N PRO A 182 28.82 4.05 -37.82
CA PRO A 182 29.83 3.09 -37.37
C PRO A 182 31.18 3.82 -37.30
N PHE A 183 31.91 3.65 -36.19
CA PHE A 183 33.24 4.21 -36.04
C PHE A 183 34.12 3.78 -37.21
N ASP A 184 34.68 4.74 -37.95
CA ASP A 184 35.57 4.44 -39.06
C ASP A 184 36.95 4.03 -38.52
N ALA A 185 37.76 3.34 -39.33
CA ALA A 185 39.13 2.97 -38.97
C ALA A 185 40.04 4.18 -38.66
N VAL A 186 39.59 5.39 -39.01
CA VAL A 186 40.23 6.67 -38.65
C VAL A 186 39.90 7.06 -37.21
N ASP A 187 38.68 6.80 -36.72
CA ASP A 187 38.28 7.07 -35.34
C ASP A 187 39.00 6.14 -34.34
N THR A 188 39.32 4.91 -34.78
CA THR A 188 40.08 3.96 -33.96
C THR A 188 41.56 4.34 -33.79
N LYS A 189 42.11 5.20 -34.65
CA LYS A 189 43.52 5.61 -34.59
C LYS A 189 43.81 6.71 -33.55
N MET A 190 42.78 7.39 -33.03
CA MET A 190 42.94 8.41 -31.98
C MET A 190 43.12 7.80 -30.58
N PHE A 191 42.91 6.49 -30.43
CA PHE A 191 43.23 5.74 -29.21
C PHE A 191 44.31 4.68 -29.47
N GLY A 192 45.33 5.09 -30.24
CA GLY A 192 46.57 4.33 -30.34
C GLY A 192 47.45 4.55 -29.11
N THR A 193 47.62 3.47 -28.34
CA THR A 193 48.81 3.12 -27.54
C THR A 193 49.00 3.82 -26.19
N LYS A 194 48.59 3.12 -25.12
CA LYS A 194 49.57 2.54 -24.18
C LYS A 194 49.15 1.12 -23.80
N GLU A 195 49.84 0.16 -24.40
CA GLU A 195 49.94 -1.20 -23.87
C GLU A 195 50.62 -1.17 -22.50
N GLY A 196 50.16 -2.07 -21.62
CA GLY A 196 50.93 -2.52 -20.46
C GLY A 196 50.41 -2.05 -19.12
N GLN A 197 49.47 -2.81 -18.53
CA GLN A 197 49.67 -3.43 -17.21
C GLN A 197 48.52 -4.37 -16.83
N THR A 198 48.91 -5.64 -16.72
CA THR A 198 48.34 -6.73 -15.92
C THR A 198 47.23 -6.41 -14.91
N ASN A 199 46.14 -7.16 -15.05
CA ASN A 199 45.12 -7.53 -14.06
C ASN A 199 45.45 -7.25 -12.59
N GLN A 200 45.02 -6.11 -12.08
CA GLN A 200 44.58 -5.94 -10.68
C GLN A 200 43.38 -5.01 -10.68
N GLY A 201 42.19 -5.51 -10.29
CA GLY A 201 41.03 -4.61 -10.18
C GLY A 201 39.64 -5.23 -10.11
N TRP A 202 39.47 -6.55 -10.17
CA TRP A 202 38.15 -7.20 -9.97
C TRP A 202 38.13 -8.10 -8.72
N ASN A 203 38.69 -7.60 -7.62
CA ASN A 203 38.60 -8.20 -6.29
C ASN A 203 38.27 -7.14 -5.24
N VAL A 204 37.21 -6.36 -5.46
CA VAL A 204 36.56 -5.60 -4.39
C VAL A 204 35.08 -5.48 -4.76
N MET A 205 34.22 -6.26 -4.09
CA MET A 205 32.75 -6.15 -3.97
C MET A 205 32.08 -7.52 -3.66
N ALA A 206 32.85 -8.61 -3.50
CA ALA A 206 32.31 -9.93 -3.14
C ALA A 206 32.54 -10.33 -1.67
N ASP A 207 32.66 -9.36 -0.74
CA ASP A 207 33.07 -9.66 0.65
C ASP A 207 32.18 -9.06 1.76
N TRP A 208 30.91 -8.76 1.49
CA TRP A 208 29.99 -8.20 2.51
C TRP A 208 28.71 -9.00 2.78
N ILE A 209 28.61 -10.25 2.31
CA ILE A 209 27.55 -11.17 2.76
C ILE A 209 28.14 -12.57 3.01
N LYS A 210 28.55 -12.83 4.25
CA LYS A 210 28.53 -14.19 4.82
C LYS A 210 27.78 -14.16 6.16
N PRO A 211 26.79 -15.04 6.37
CA PRO A 211 26.19 -15.24 7.68
C PRO A 211 27.19 -15.92 8.62
N MET A 212 27.27 -15.43 9.87
CA MET A 212 27.97 -16.13 10.94
C MET A 212 27.17 -17.38 11.31
N VAL A 213 27.68 -18.54 10.92
CA VAL A 213 27.37 -19.83 11.52
C VAL A 213 28.62 -20.26 12.28
N ASN A 214 28.48 -20.35 13.61
CA ASN A 214 29.03 -21.41 14.43
C ASN A 214 27.92 -21.85 15.37
#